data_AF-A0A7J8MS72-F1
#
_entry.id   AF-A0A7J8MS72-F1
#
_cell.length_a   1.000
_cell.length_b   1.000
_cell.length_c   1.000
_cell.angle_alpha   90.00
_cell.angle_beta   90.00
_cell.angle_gamma   90.00
#
_symmetry.space_group_name_H-M   'P 1'
#
loop_
_entity.id
_entity.type
_entity.pdbx_description
1 polymer ?
#
loop_
_entity_poly.entity_id
_entity_poly.type
_entity_poly.pdbx_seq_one_letter_code
_entity_poly.pdbx_strand_id
1 'polypeptide(L)'
;VSPIEYGHVLLIPRIFECLPQRIDRESFLLALHMAAEAGNPYFRLGYNSLGAFATINHLHFQAYYLAVPFPIERAPTKELTTLSDGVIVSELLKYPVKGLVFDGGNTLQDLSDAVSDACICLQDNNIPYNVLISDCGKRIFLLPQCYAEKQALGEVSPELLDTQVNPAVWEISGHMVLKRRKDYDEASEGNAWRLLAEVSLSDERFREVNALIFEAIAGSEDVIKNGTKTLLEEPCLEEDDAITKSSHRGAMVAGTQECLVLQ
;
A
#
# COMPACT_ATOMS: atom_id res chain seq x y z
N VAL A 1 -5.29 -7.81 15.56
CA VAL A 1 -3.98 -8.42 15.24
C VAL A 1 -3.40 -8.97 16.53
N SER A 2 -3.21 -10.30 16.62
CA SER A 2 -2.38 -10.91 17.67
C SER A 2 -0.99 -11.10 17.08
N PRO A 3 0.10 -10.97 17.85
CA PRO A 3 1.44 -11.09 17.28
C PRO A 3 1.55 -12.42 16.51
N ILE A 4 1.99 -12.31 15.25
CA ILE A 4 2.09 -13.45 14.32
C ILE A 4 3.48 -14.06 14.48
N GLU A 5 4.48 -13.20 14.61
CA GLU A 5 5.88 -13.58 14.70
C GLU A 5 6.62 -12.67 15.70
N TYR A 6 7.83 -13.06 16.06
CA TYR A 6 8.75 -12.28 16.87
C TYR A 6 8.91 -10.83 16.39
N GLY A 7 8.76 -9.91 17.34
CA GLY A 7 8.87 -8.48 17.06
C GLY A 7 7.73 -7.93 16.21
N HIS A 8 6.55 -8.55 16.21
CA HIS A 8 5.37 -7.98 15.55
C HIS A 8 5.00 -6.62 16.18
N VAL A 9 5.12 -5.56 15.39
CA VAL A 9 4.81 -4.18 15.74
C VAL A 9 3.87 -3.54 14.71
N LEU A 10 3.23 -2.45 15.11
CA LEU A 10 2.44 -1.58 14.23
C LEU A 10 3.11 -0.21 14.14
N LEU A 11 3.30 0.29 12.93
CA LEU A 11 3.61 1.70 12.68
C LEU A 11 2.29 2.42 12.39
N ILE A 12 1.97 3.41 13.20
CA ILE A 12 0.73 4.20 13.11
C ILE A 12 1.12 5.67 12.92
N PRO A 13 1.18 6.17 11.66
CA PRO A 13 1.50 7.55 11.40
C PRO A 13 0.47 8.48 12.03
N ARG A 14 0.94 9.56 12.68
CA ARG A 14 0.10 10.64 13.23
C ARG A 14 -1.15 10.14 13.97
N ILE A 15 -0.96 9.27 14.97
CA ILE A 15 -2.03 8.54 15.68
C ILE A 15 -3.21 9.39 16.15
N PHE A 16 -2.99 10.67 16.51
CA PHE A 16 -4.05 11.56 16.98
C PHE A 16 -4.88 12.19 15.85
N GLU A 17 -4.44 12.08 14.59
CA GLU A 17 -5.15 12.59 13.42
C GLU A 17 -6.17 11.60 12.85
N CYS A 18 -6.21 10.37 13.38
CA CYS A 18 -7.20 9.36 13.01
C CYS A 18 -7.28 9.12 11.49
N LEU A 19 -6.12 9.10 10.81
CA LEU A 19 -6.05 8.98 9.36
C LEU A 19 -6.74 7.69 8.89
N PRO A 20 -7.53 7.72 7.79
CA PRO A 20 -8.12 6.51 7.24
C PRO A 20 -7.02 5.56 6.73
N GLN A 21 -7.34 4.27 6.53
CA GLN A 21 -6.41 3.28 5.96
C GLN A 21 -6.19 3.56 4.46
N ARG A 22 -5.51 4.67 4.17
CA ARG A 22 -5.13 5.16 2.85
C ARG A 22 -3.69 5.66 2.91
N ILE A 23 -2.88 5.24 1.95
CA ILE A 23 -1.52 5.72 1.73
C ILE A 23 -1.52 7.16 1.25
N ASP A 24 -0.62 7.95 1.86
CA ASP A 24 -0.14 9.25 1.41
C ASP A 24 1.40 9.22 1.33
N ARG A 25 2.01 10.18 0.64
CA ARG A 25 3.48 10.21 0.41
C ARG A 25 4.28 10.29 1.71
N GLU A 26 3.84 11.10 2.67
CA GLU A 26 4.57 11.32 3.93
C GLU A 26 4.55 10.06 4.80
N SER A 27 3.37 9.46 4.94
CA SER A 27 3.17 8.24 5.75
C SER A 27 3.89 7.04 5.15
N PHE A 28 3.94 6.95 3.82
CA PHE A 28 4.68 5.88 3.13
C PHE A 28 6.20 6.05 3.27
N LEU A 29 6.70 7.28 3.11
CA LEU A 29 8.10 7.59 3.32
C LEU A 29 8.54 7.27 4.75
N LEU A 30 7.70 7.56 5.74
CA LEU A 30 7.95 7.19 7.14
C LEU A 30 8.12 5.68 7.31
N ALA A 31 7.31 4.87 6.63
CA ALA A 31 7.44 3.41 6.65
C ALA A 31 8.76 2.95 6.01
N LEU A 32 9.17 3.56 4.90
CA LEU A 32 10.47 3.29 4.28
C LEU A 32 11.64 3.67 5.19
N HIS A 33 11.58 4.81 5.86
CA HIS A 33 12.58 5.20 6.86
C HIS A 33 12.65 4.19 8.01
N MET A 34 11.51 3.72 8.53
CA MET A 34 11.49 2.68 9.56
C MET A 34 12.22 1.40 9.09
N ALA A 35 11.97 0.96 7.85
CA ALA A 35 12.64 -0.21 7.28
C ALA A 35 14.15 0.01 7.11
N ALA A 36 14.56 1.19 6.63
CA ALA A 36 15.95 1.56 6.45
C ALA A 36 16.71 1.64 7.78
N GLU A 37 16.13 2.28 8.79
CA GLU A 37 16.70 2.42 10.14
C GLU A 37 16.77 1.09 10.89
N ALA A 38 15.81 0.19 10.67
CA ALA A 38 15.89 -1.18 11.21
C ALA A 38 17.11 -1.94 10.68
N GLY A 39 17.59 -1.59 9.48
CA GLY A 39 18.87 -2.07 8.92
C GLY A 39 18.98 -3.59 8.81
N ASN A 40 17.85 -4.30 8.73
CA ASN A 40 17.79 -5.75 8.75
C ASN A 40 16.91 -6.28 7.60
N PRO A 41 17.46 -7.08 6.66
CA PRO A 41 16.71 -7.57 5.50
C PRO A 41 15.58 -8.55 5.88
N TYR A 42 15.59 -9.07 7.11
CA TYR A 42 14.55 -9.94 7.64
C TYR A 42 13.44 -9.18 8.38
N PHE A 43 13.59 -7.87 8.56
CA PHE A 43 12.52 -7.00 9.02
C PHE A 43 11.71 -6.54 7.82
N ARG A 44 10.41 -6.85 7.81
CA ARG A 44 9.51 -6.50 6.71
C ARG A 44 8.37 -5.67 7.22
N LEU A 45 7.96 -4.68 6.44
CA LEU A 45 6.74 -3.94 6.68
C LEU A 45 5.70 -4.37 5.64
N GLY A 46 4.47 -4.51 6.09
CA GLY A 46 3.33 -4.90 5.30
C GLY A 46 2.22 -3.88 5.45
N TYR A 47 1.56 -3.58 4.35
CA TYR A 47 0.36 -2.75 4.29
C TYR A 47 -0.75 -3.50 3.57
N ASN A 48 -1.97 -3.36 4.09
CA ASN A 48 -3.18 -3.86 3.48
C ASN A 48 -4.10 -2.66 3.23
N SER A 49 -4.59 -2.48 2.00
CA SER A 49 -5.63 -1.50 1.71
C SER A 49 -7.01 -2.01 2.15
N LEU A 50 -7.99 -1.12 2.16
CA LEU A 50 -9.41 -1.53 2.18
C LEU A 50 -9.70 -2.46 0.99
N GLY A 51 -10.50 -3.50 1.22
CA GLY A 51 -10.76 -4.57 0.25
C GLY A 51 -9.64 -5.61 0.10
N ALA A 52 -8.46 -5.36 0.68
CA ALA A 52 -7.28 -6.24 0.62
C ALA A 52 -6.86 -6.72 2.01
N PHE A 53 -7.84 -7.06 2.86
CA PHE A 53 -7.68 -7.49 4.25
C PHE A 53 -7.12 -6.46 5.24
N ALA A 54 -7.34 -5.16 5.00
CA ALA A 54 -7.35 -4.21 6.10
C ALA A 54 -8.53 -4.51 7.05
N THR A 55 -8.23 -4.82 8.31
CA THR A 55 -9.25 -5.13 9.33
C THR A 55 -9.67 -3.91 10.15
N ILE A 56 -8.89 -2.84 10.12
CA ILE A 56 -9.11 -1.60 10.86
C ILE A 56 -8.94 -0.44 9.88
N ASN A 57 -9.89 0.49 9.87
CA ASN A 57 -9.84 1.72 9.07
C ASN A 57 -9.13 2.85 9.84
N HIS A 58 -7.87 2.61 10.20
CA HIS A 58 -7.00 3.59 10.82
C HIS A 58 -5.59 3.34 10.30
N LEU A 59 -4.93 4.33 9.70
CA LEU A 59 -3.69 4.14 8.96
C LEU A 59 -2.64 3.40 9.80
N HIS A 60 -2.29 2.20 9.37
CA HIS A 60 -1.25 1.41 9.99
C HIS A 60 -0.51 0.55 8.97
N PHE A 61 0.77 0.35 9.27
CA PHE A 61 1.62 -0.68 8.70
C PHE A 61 1.88 -1.73 9.77
N GLN A 62 2.02 -2.97 9.37
CA GLN A 62 2.42 -4.08 10.23
C GLN A 62 3.86 -4.43 9.95
N ALA A 63 4.62 -4.87 10.94
CA ALA A 63 5.99 -5.29 10.69
C ALA A 63 6.40 -6.40 11.65
N TYR A 64 7.27 -7.32 11.23
CA TYR A 64 7.91 -8.29 12.11
C TYR A 64 9.24 -8.77 11.52
N TYR A 65 10.00 -9.49 12.36
CA TYR A 65 11.23 -10.15 11.94
C TYR A 65 10.95 -11.60 11.58
N LEU A 66 11.39 -12.03 10.40
CA LEU A 66 11.44 -13.45 10.07
C LEU A 66 12.73 -13.76 9.32
N ALA A 67 13.62 -14.49 9.98
CA ALA A 67 14.97 -14.83 9.50
C ALA A 67 15.00 -15.87 8.36
N VAL A 68 13.97 -15.87 7.52
CA VAL A 68 13.91 -16.60 6.25
C VAL A 68 13.41 -15.67 5.14
N PRO A 69 13.96 -15.77 3.92
CA PRO A 69 13.39 -15.09 2.76
C PRO A 69 11.97 -15.57 2.48
N PHE A 70 11.09 -14.64 2.18
CA PHE A 70 9.74 -14.97 1.73
C PHE A 70 9.80 -15.54 0.30
N PRO A 71 8.88 -16.46 -0.06
CA PRO A 71 8.78 -16.97 -1.43
C PRO A 71 8.73 -15.87 -2.49
N ILE A 72 7.99 -14.78 -2.24
CA ILE A 72 7.89 -13.65 -3.19
C ILE A 72 9.23 -12.96 -3.46
N GLU A 73 10.11 -12.89 -2.47
CA GLU A 73 11.43 -12.24 -2.59
C GLU A 73 12.39 -13.03 -3.49
N ARG A 74 12.09 -14.32 -3.69
CA ARG A 74 12.85 -15.23 -4.55
C ARG A 74 12.26 -15.35 -5.95
N ALA A 75 11.06 -14.84 -6.16
CA ALA A 75 10.39 -14.91 -7.45
C ALA A 75 11.15 -14.05 -8.47
N PRO A 76 11.34 -14.53 -9.72
CA PRO A 76 12.00 -13.75 -10.74
C PRO A 76 11.16 -12.54 -11.12
N THR A 77 11.83 -11.47 -11.55
CA THR A 77 11.18 -10.26 -12.06
C THR A 77 11.62 -9.99 -13.49
N LYS A 78 10.81 -9.23 -14.23
CA LYS A 78 11.17 -8.70 -15.55
C LYS A 78 11.00 -7.20 -15.53
N GLU A 79 12.09 -6.48 -15.78
CA GLU A 79 12.05 -5.03 -15.91
C GLU A 79 11.06 -4.60 -16.99
N LEU A 80 10.18 -3.66 -16.63
CA LEU A 80 9.24 -3.02 -17.54
C LEU A 80 9.76 -1.67 -17.99
N THR A 81 10.27 -0.87 -17.06
CA THR A 81 10.81 0.47 -17.31
C THR A 81 11.72 0.91 -16.17
N THR A 82 12.53 1.94 -16.45
CA THR A 82 13.27 2.71 -15.44
C THR A 82 12.80 4.16 -15.52
N LEU A 83 12.37 4.73 -14.40
CA LEU A 83 11.90 6.10 -14.26
C LEU A 83 13.06 7.11 -14.31
N SER A 84 12.74 8.39 -14.49
CA SER A 84 13.74 9.44 -14.68
C SER A 84 14.62 9.69 -13.44
N ASP A 85 14.10 9.35 -12.26
CA ASP A 85 14.74 9.39 -10.95
C ASP A 85 15.53 8.11 -10.59
N GLY A 86 15.63 7.16 -11.52
CA GLY A 86 16.37 5.92 -11.36
C GLY A 86 15.60 4.79 -10.66
N VAL A 87 14.31 4.95 -10.38
CA VAL A 87 13.46 3.86 -9.87
C VAL A 87 13.19 2.85 -11.00
N ILE A 88 13.47 1.59 -10.74
CA ILE A 88 13.24 0.48 -11.67
C ILE A 88 11.90 -0.17 -11.32
N VAL A 89 11.01 -0.26 -12.30
CA VAL A 89 9.71 -0.94 -12.15
C VAL A 89 9.73 -2.24 -12.94
N SER A 90 9.49 -3.34 -12.25
CA SER A 90 9.49 -4.69 -12.82
C SER A 90 8.17 -5.42 -12.59
N GLU A 91 7.81 -6.32 -13.49
CA GLU A 91 6.72 -7.28 -13.30
C GLU A 91 7.23 -8.50 -12.51
N LEU A 92 6.45 -8.95 -11.52
CA LEU A 92 6.69 -10.19 -10.79
C LEU A 92 6.29 -11.41 -11.65
N LEU A 93 7.22 -12.36 -11.81
CA LEU A 93 7.03 -13.55 -12.64
C LEU A 93 7.02 -14.84 -11.80
N LYS A 94 6.36 -15.87 -12.33
CA LYS A 94 6.32 -17.22 -11.73
C LYS A 94 5.87 -17.21 -10.27
N TYR A 95 4.89 -16.36 -9.96
CA TYR A 95 4.28 -16.23 -8.65
C TYR A 95 2.75 -16.25 -8.81
N PRO A 96 1.97 -16.81 -7.87
CA PRO A 96 0.52 -16.97 -8.04
C PRO A 96 -0.25 -15.63 -8.03
N VAL A 97 0.32 -14.58 -7.44
CA VAL A 97 -0.26 -13.23 -7.41
C VAL A 97 0.52 -12.32 -8.34
N LYS A 98 -0.19 -11.64 -9.24
CA LYS A 98 0.41 -10.61 -10.11
C LYS A 98 0.76 -9.36 -9.32
N GLY A 99 1.86 -8.72 -9.69
CA GLY A 99 2.30 -7.52 -9.02
C GLY A 99 3.47 -6.84 -9.68
N LEU A 100 3.74 -5.64 -9.20
CA LEU A 100 4.89 -4.83 -9.58
C LEU A 100 5.92 -4.83 -8.47
N VAL A 101 7.19 -4.76 -8.84
CA VAL A 101 8.32 -4.64 -7.94
C VAL A 101 9.05 -3.34 -8.27
N PHE A 102 9.25 -2.52 -7.25
CA PHE A 102 9.95 -1.25 -7.32
C PHE A 102 11.25 -1.38 -6.55
N ASP A 103 12.36 -1.08 -7.22
CA ASP A 103 13.72 -1.08 -6.68
C ASP A 103 14.46 0.18 -7.15
N GLY A 104 15.57 0.54 -6.49
CA GLY A 104 16.45 1.62 -6.95
C GLY A 104 16.00 3.03 -6.51
N GLY A 105 16.09 4.00 -7.43
CA GLY A 105 15.96 5.43 -7.12
C GLY A 105 17.31 6.07 -6.74
N ASN A 106 17.48 7.35 -7.05
CA ASN A 106 18.64 8.12 -6.61
C ASN A 106 18.61 8.39 -5.10
N THR A 107 17.41 8.45 -4.54
CA THR A 107 17.12 8.65 -3.12
C THR A 107 16.00 7.72 -2.67
N LEU A 108 15.87 7.54 -1.34
CA LEU A 108 14.74 6.80 -0.76
C LEU A 108 13.39 7.50 -1.05
N GLN A 109 13.42 8.83 -1.20
CA GLN A 109 12.23 9.62 -1.55
C GLN A 109 11.72 9.26 -2.94
N ASP A 110 12.62 9.11 -3.93
CA ASP A 110 12.22 8.77 -5.30
C ASP A 110 11.46 7.44 -5.33
N LEU A 111 12.00 6.42 -4.65
CA LEU A 111 11.33 5.13 -4.50
C LEU A 111 10.00 5.25 -3.74
N SER A 112 9.97 6.05 -2.67
CA SER A 112 8.75 6.32 -1.90
C SER A 112 7.66 6.97 -2.74
N ASP A 113 8.00 8.00 -3.50
CA ASP A 113 7.07 8.79 -4.30
C ASP A 113 6.49 7.94 -5.43
N ALA A 114 7.33 7.21 -6.17
CA ALA A 114 6.88 6.32 -7.23
C ALA A 114 5.87 5.26 -6.73
N VAL A 115 6.15 4.64 -5.58
CA VAL A 115 5.26 3.61 -5.02
C VAL A 115 4.00 4.23 -4.41
N SER A 116 4.13 5.33 -3.67
CA SER A 116 2.98 5.97 -3.04
C SER A 116 2.03 6.58 -4.07
N ASP A 117 2.53 7.10 -5.20
CA ASP A 117 1.72 7.56 -6.33
C ASP A 117 0.95 6.39 -6.98
N ALA A 118 1.60 5.24 -7.16
CA ALA A 118 0.93 4.02 -7.61
C ALA A 118 -0.17 3.59 -6.62
N CYS A 119 0.11 3.63 -5.31
CA CYS A 119 -0.87 3.32 -4.28
C CYS A 119 -2.05 4.30 -4.30
N ILE A 120 -1.79 5.60 -4.43
CA ILE A 120 -2.83 6.64 -4.51
C ILE A 120 -3.72 6.40 -5.73
N CYS A 121 -3.13 6.11 -6.89
CA CYS A 121 -3.88 5.74 -8.10
C CYS A 121 -4.81 4.55 -7.87
N LEU A 122 -4.32 3.48 -7.25
CA LEU A 122 -5.13 2.30 -6.94
C LEU A 122 -6.29 2.63 -5.99
N GLN A 123 -6.04 3.46 -4.97
CA GLN A 123 -7.08 3.89 -4.01
C GLN A 123 -8.17 4.72 -4.67
N ASP A 124 -7.81 5.65 -5.55
CA ASP A 124 -8.75 6.54 -6.23
C ASP A 124 -9.59 5.78 -7.26
N ASN A 125 -9.07 4.67 -7.79
CA ASN A 125 -9.78 3.75 -8.67
C ASN A 125 -10.47 2.59 -7.94
N ASN A 126 -10.51 2.59 -6.59
CA ASN A 126 -11.09 1.53 -5.76
C ASN A 126 -10.54 0.13 -6.06
N ILE A 127 -9.26 0.02 -6.40
CA ILE A 127 -8.59 -1.26 -6.63
C ILE A 127 -7.91 -1.68 -5.33
N PRO A 128 -8.32 -2.80 -4.70
CA PRO A 128 -7.65 -3.29 -3.50
C PRO A 128 -6.22 -3.73 -3.79
N TYR A 129 -5.31 -3.50 -2.84
CA TYR A 129 -3.90 -3.87 -2.97
C TYR A 129 -3.23 -4.09 -1.62
N ASN A 130 -2.09 -4.77 -1.69
CA ASN A 130 -1.19 -4.96 -0.57
C ASN A 130 0.20 -4.44 -0.95
N VAL A 131 0.98 -4.01 0.04
CA VAL A 131 2.36 -3.58 -0.16
C VAL A 131 3.27 -4.31 0.81
N LEU A 132 4.32 -4.96 0.28
CA LEU A 132 5.41 -5.51 1.09
C LEU A 132 6.66 -4.66 0.88
N ILE A 133 7.18 -4.09 1.95
CA ILE A 133 8.48 -3.41 1.98
C ILE A 133 9.50 -4.38 2.56
N SER A 134 10.55 -4.64 1.79
CA SER A 134 11.59 -5.63 2.07
C SER A 134 13.00 -5.05 1.85
N ASP A 135 14.02 -5.85 2.15
CA ASP A 135 15.43 -5.52 1.94
C ASP A 135 15.81 -4.13 2.50
N CYS A 136 15.50 -3.90 3.77
CA CYS A 136 15.76 -2.62 4.46
C CYS A 136 15.11 -1.41 3.76
N GLY A 137 13.95 -1.58 3.13
CA GLY A 137 13.23 -0.50 2.45
C GLY A 137 13.65 -0.26 1.00
N LYS A 138 14.55 -1.08 0.44
CA LYS A 138 15.09 -0.90 -0.92
C LYS A 138 14.30 -1.62 -2.00
N ARG A 139 13.45 -2.57 -1.60
CA ARG A 139 12.64 -3.39 -2.51
C ARG A 139 11.21 -3.43 -2.05
N ILE A 140 10.30 -3.02 -2.93
CA ILE A 140 8.88 -2.89 -2.60
C ILE A 140 8.03 -3.64 -3.60
N PHE A 141 7.16 -4.51 -3.09
CA PHE A 141 6.20 -5.25 -3.88
C PHE A 141 4.82 -4.60 -3.75
N LEU A 142 4.22 -4.21 -4.86
CA LEU A 142 2.85 -3.71 -4.95
C LEU A 142 1.98 -4.78 -5.60
N LEU A 143 0.98 -5.25 -4.86
CA LEU A 143 0.17 -6.42 -5.22
C LEU A 143 -1.31 -6.04 -5.29
N PRO A 144 -1.80 -5.57 -6.45
CA PRO A 144 -3.24 -5.40 -6.67
C PRO A 144 -3.96 -6.75 -6.60
N GLN A 145 -5.14 -6.78 -5.99
CA GLN A 145 -5.91 -8.00 -5.80
C GLN A 145 -7.43 -7.78 -5.88
N CYS A 146 -8.19 -8.86 -6.07
CA CYS A 146 -9.64 -8.81 -6.21
C CYS A 146 -10.39 -9.83 -5.34
N TYR A 147 -9.79 -10.33 -4.25
CA TYR A 147 -10.41 -11.41 -3.48
C TYR A 147 -11.74 -11.00 -2.83
N ALA A 148 -11.83 -9.81 -2.24
CA ALA A 148 -13.07 -9.34 -1.63
C ALA A 148 -14.21 -9.17 -2.66
N GLU A 149 -13.89 -8.72 -3.86
CA GLU A 149 -14.85 -8.63 -4.97
C GLU A 149 -15.35 -10.01 -5.39
N LYS A 150 -14.43 -10.96 -5.63
CA LYS A 150 -14.78 -12.35 -5.95
C LYS A 150 -15.62 -13.02 -4.86
N GLN A 151 -15.32 -12.75 -3.58
CA GLN A 151 -16.12 -13.24 -2.46
C GLN A 151 -17.55 -12.68 -2.51
N ALA A 152 -17.70 -11.38 -2.76
CA ALA A 152 -19.01 -10.73 -2.86
C ALA A 152 -19.83 -11.26 -4.06
N LEU A 153 -19.16 -11.65 -5.15
CA LEU A 153 -19.77 -12.25 -6.33
C LEU A 153 -20.03 -13.76 -6.21
N GLY A 154 -19.55 -14.40 -5.13
CA GLY A 154 -19.70 -15.85 -4.94
C GLY A 154 -18.81 -16.71 -5.85
N GLU A 155 -17.75 -16.13 -6.40
CA GLU A 155 -16.83 -16.80 -7.33
C GLU A 155 -15.76 -17.63 -6.61
N VAL A 156 -15.54 -17.38 -5.31
CA VAL A 156 -14.58 -18.14 -4.50
C VAL A 156 -15.17 -19.49 -4.08
N SER A 157 -14.43 -20.56 -4.32
CA SER A 157 -14.88 -21.92 -4.00
C SER A 157 -15.17 -22.11 -2.49
N PRO A 158 -16.19 -22.91 -2.12
CA PRO A 158 -16.50 -23.19 -0.72
C PRO A 158 -15.33 -23.82 0.06
N GLU A 159 -14.53 -24.66 -0.62
CA GLU A 159 -13.34 -25.29 -0.03
C GLU A 159 -12.33 -24.24 0.44
N LEU A 160 -12.08 -23.20 -0.39
CA LEU A 160 -11.15 -22.13 -0.03
C LEU A 160 -11.71 -21.22 1.06
N LEU A 161 -13.00 -20.91 1.04
CA LEU A 161 -13.66 -20.15 2.11
C LEU A 161 -13.55 -20.86 3.47
N ASP A 162 -13.68 -22.19 3.47
CA ASP A 162 -13.62 -23.02 4.66
C ASP A 162 -12.20 -23.10 5.29
N THR A 163 -11.14 -22.82 4.50
CA THR A 163 -9.77 -22.67 5.06
C THR A 163 -9.67 -21.49 6.02
N GLN A 164 -10.53 -20.49 5.85
CA GLN A 164 -10.52 -19.21 6.57
C GLN A 164 -9.20 -18.45 6.46
N VAL A 165 -8.31 -18.82 5.54
CA VAL A 165 -7.07 -18.07 5.31
C VAL A 165 -7.45 -16.73 4.69
N ASN A 166 -6.96 -15.67 5.30
CA ASN A 166 -7.18 -14.31 4.83
C ASN A 166 -5.95 -13.93 4.00
N PRO A 167 -6.06 -13.72 2.67
CA PRO A 167 -4.93 -13.33 1.85
C PRO A 167 -4.56 -11.85 2.07
N ALA A 168 -4.01 -11.57 3.25
CA ALA A 168 -3.36 -10.30 3.56
C ALA A 168 -1.92 -10.32 3.06
N VAL A 169 -1.21 -9.20 3.24
CA VAL A 169 0.17 -9.02 2.75
C VAL A 169 1.11 -10.16 3.14
N TRP A 170 0.97 -10.75 4.32
CA TRP A 170 1.85 -11.83 4.77
C TRP A 170 1.63 -13.12 3.97
N GLU A 171 0.37 -13.54 3.85
CA GLU A 171 -0.03 -14.76 3.12
C GLU A 171 0.30 -14.64 1.64
N ILE A 172 -0.09 -13.54 1.00
CA ILE A 172 0.19 -13.34 -0.43
C ILE A 172 1.69 -13.23 -0.72
N SER A 173 2.50 -12.82 0.26
CA SER A 173 3.96 -12.79 0.12
C SER A 173 4.61 -14.14 0.43
N GLY A 174 3.83 -15.12 0.87
CA GLY A 174 4.22 -16.52 1.04
C GLY A 174 4.43 -16.96 2.48
N HIS A 175 4.12 -16.13 3.48
CA HIS A 175 4.05 -16.55 4.88
C HIS A 175 2.60 -16.92 5.24
N MET A 176 2.28 -18.20 5.11
CA MET A 176 0.92 -18.71 5.27
C MET A 176 0.54 -18.96 6.73
N VAL A 177 -0.49 -18.27 7.23
CA VAL A 177 -1.09 -18.54 8.53
C VAL A 177 -2.29 -19.50 8.36
N LEU A 178 -2.06 -20.78 8.62
CA LEU A 178 -3.08 -21.83 8.50
C LEU A 178 -3.88 -21.96 9.80
N LYS A 179 -5.20 -21.78 9.72
CA LYS A 179 -6.08 -21.75 10.90
C LYS A 179 -6.52 -23.13 11.35
N ARG A 180 -6.63 -24.09 10.43
CA ARG A 180 -7.11 -25.44 10.72
C ARG A 180 -5.96 -26.43 10.70
N ARG A 181 -6.03 -27.40 11.61
CA ARG A 181 -5.06 -28.50 11.67
C ARG A 181 -5.00 -29.28 10.36
N LYS A 182 -6.15 -29.53 9.72
CA LYS A 182 -6.21 -30.23 8.43
C LYS A 182 -5.36 -29.51 7.38
N ASP A 183 -5.52 -28.20 7.23
CA ASP A 183 -4.78 -27.41 6.24
C ASP A 183 -3.27 -27.41 6.54
N TYR A 184 -2.91 -27.42 7.83
CA TYR A 184 -1.52 -27.54 8.26
C TYR A 184 -0.92 -28.91 7.93
N ASP A 185 -1.63 -30.00 8.26
CA ASP A 185 -1.17 -31.37 8.03
C ASP A 185 -1.11 -31.69 6.53
N GLU A 186 -1.96 -31.07 5.70
CA GLU A 186 -2.02 -31.21 4.24
C GLU A 186 -1.31 -30.06 3.49
N ALA A 187 -0.51 -29.24 4.19
CA ALA A 187 0.14 -28.08 3.60
C ALA A 187 1.07 -28.48 2.45
N SER A 188 0.87 -27.85 1.30
CA SER A 188 1.69 -28.07 0.10
C SER A 188 1.78 -26.80 -0.72
N GLU A 189 2.83 -26.71 -1.55
CA GLU A 189 2.99 -25.60 -2.49
C GLU A 189 1.79 -25.48 -3.43
N GLY A 190 1.25 -26.60 -3.92
CA GLY A 190 0.08 -26.61 -4.80
C GLY A 190 -1.19 -26.05 -4.13
N ASN A 191 -1.39 -26.32 -2.84
CA ASN A 191 -2.52 -25.77 -2.08
C ASN A 191 -2.35 -24.27 -1.85
N ALA A 192 -1.16 -23.82 -1.47
CA ALA A 192 -0.85 -22.39 -1.33
C ALA A 192 -1.02 -21.65 -2.66
N TRP A 193 -0.51 -22.22 -3.76
CA TRP A 193 -0.62 -21.64 -5.09
C TRP A 193 -2.08 -21.47 -5.51
N ARG A 194 -2.91 -22.51 -5.33
CA ARG A 194 -4.33 -22.46 -5.66
C ARG A 194 -5.05 -21.35 -4.88
N LEU A 195 -4.77 -21.25 -3.58
CA LEU A 195 -5.36 -20.23 -2.73
C LEU A 195 -4.97 -18.82 -3.15
N LEU A 196 -3.68 -18.59 -3.37
CA LEU A 196 -3.17 -17.27 -3.74
C LEU A 196 -3.57 -16.87 -5.16
N ALA A 197 -3.71 -17.82 -6.09
CA ALA A 197 -4.16 -17.53 -7.44
C ALA A 197 -5.58 -16.95 -7.49
N GLU A 198 -6.46 -17.29 -6.53
CA GLU A 198 -7.79 -16.69 -6.45
C GLU A 198 -7.75 -15.20 -6.13
N VAL A 199 -6.69 -14.73 -5.48
CA VAL A 199 -6.51 -13.34 -5.06
C VAL A 199 -6.08 -12.47 -6.24
N SER A 200 -5.37 -13.07 -7.19
CA SER A 200 -4.78 -12.36 -8.33
C SER A 200 -5.83 -11.81 -9.30
N LEU A 201 -5.51 -10.66 -9.87
CA LEU A 201 -6.17 -10.14 -11.05
C LEU A 201 -5.98 -11.07 -12.27
N SER A 202 -6.90 -10.98 -13.24
CA SER A 202 -6.71 -11.58 -14.57
C SER A 202 -5.59 -10.87 -15.33
N ASP A 203 -5.10 -11.49 -16.42
CA ASP A 203 -4.08 -10.89 -17.29
C ASP A 203 -4.55 -9.58 -17.93
N GLU A 204 -5.82 -9.52 -18.34
CA GLU A 204 -6.45 -8.32 -18.91
C GLU A 204 -6.51 -7.21 -17.88
N ARG A 205 -7.06 -7.51 -16.70
CA ARG A 205 -7.25 -6.52 -15.65
C ARG A 205 -5.92 -6.02 -15.11
N PHE A 206 -4.92 -6.88 -14.96
CA PHE A 206 -3.59 -6.47 -14.52
C PHE A 206 -2.92 -5.52 -15.52
N ARG A 207 -3.10 -5.73 -16.84
CA ARG A 207 -2.60 -4.81 -17.86
C ARG A 207 -3.28 -3.45 -17.79
N GLU A 208 -4.59 -3.40 -17.59
CA GLU A 208 -5.34 -2.15 -17.39
C GLU A 208 -4.85 -1.39 -16.14
N VAL A 209 -4.69 -2.10 -15.03
CA VAL A 209 -4.20 -1.52 -13.77
C VAL A 209 -2.78 -0.98 -13.91
N ASN A 210 -1.89 -1.70 -14.60
CA ASN A 210 -0.54 -1.21 -14.87
C ASN A 210 -0.56 0.07 -15.71
N ALA A 211 -1.42 0.16 -16.73
CA ALA A 211 -1.56 1.38 -17.54
C ALA A 211 -1.98 2.59 -16.67
N LEU A 212 -2.96 2.40 -15.78
CA LEU A 212 -3.39 3.44 -14.83
C LEU A 212 -2.26 3.89 -13.90
N ILE A 213 -1.49 2.94 -13.36
CA ILE A 213 -0.35 3.23 -12.47
C ILE A 213 0.70 4.05 -13.22
N PHE A 214 1.10 3.62 -14.43
CA PHE A 214 2.14 4.31 -15.19
C PHE A 214 1.70 5.71 -15.63
N GLU A 215 0.42 5.92 -15.96
CA GLU A 215 -0.12 7.24 -16.24
C GLU A 215 -0.05 8.16 -15.01
N ALA A 216 -0.39 7.66 -13.83
CA ALA A 216 -0.35 8.43 -12.59
C ALA A 216 1.08 8.81 -12.16
N ILE A 217 2.03 7.89 -12.29
CA ILE A 217 3.46 8.15 -12.01
C ILE A 217 4.00 9.22 -12.97
N ALA A 218 3.72 9.10 -14.27
CA ALA A 218 4.18 10.07 -15.26
C ALA A 218 3.58 11.46 -15.04
N GLY A 219 2.28 11.55 -14.72
CA GLY A 219 1.62 12.83 -14.46
C GLY A 219 2.16 13.56 -13.22
N SER A 220 2.62 12.79 -12.21
CA SER A 220 3.18 13.35 -10.98
C SER A 220 4.55 14.01 -11.19
N GLU A 221 5.38 13.49 -12.10
CA GLU A 221 6.65 14.12 -12.48
C GLU A 221 6.44 15.52 -13.08
N ASP A 222 5.41 15.69 -13.91
CA ASP A 222 5.12 16.95 -14.59
C ASP A 222 4.61 18.03 -13.62
N VAL A 223 3.85 17.63 -12.60
CA VAL A 223 3.37 18.54 -11.54
C VAL A 223 4.53 19.05 -10.69
N ILE A 224 5.51 18.20 -10.34
CA ILE A 224 6.70 18.61 -9.58
C ILE A 224 7.57 19.58 -10.40
N LYS A 225 7.81 19.27 -11.69
CA LYS A 225 8.58 20.14 -12.60
C LYS A 225 7.92 21.51 -12.79
N ASN A 226 6.59 21.59 -12.78
CA ASN A 226 5.86 22.85 -12.94
C ASN A 226 5.62 23.60 -11.61
N GLY A 227 5.48 22.90 -10.48
CA GLY A 227 5.30 23.49 -9.15
C GLY A 227 6.56 24.17 -8.59
N THR A 228 7.74 23.78 -9.07
CA THR A 228 9.02 24.39 -8.65
C THR A 228 9.28 25.75 -9.30
N LYS A 229 8.46 26.18 -10.28
CA LYS A 229 8.65 27.43 -11.03
C LYS A 229 7.93 28.67 -10.45
N THR A 230 7.18 28.53 -9.36
CA THR A 230 6.25 29.58 -8.90
C THR A 230 6.44 30.07 -7.47
N LEU A 231 7.58 29.78 -6.82
CA LEU A 231 7.84 30.21 -5.44
C LEU A 231 9.19 30.93 -5.26
N LEU A 232 9.51 31.92 -6.10
CA LEU A 232 10.50 32.94 -5.77
C LEU A 232 10.18 34.23 -6.53
N GLU A 233 9.37 35.10 -5.93
CA GLU A 233 9.44 36.56 -6.10
C GLU A 233 8.39 37.21 -5.16
N GLU A 234 8.79 37.50 -3.92
CA GLU A 234 8.16 38.58 -3.17
C GLU A 234 8.92 39.88 -3.45
N PRO A 235 8.25 40.97 -3.82
CA PRO A 235 8.75 42.31 -3.59
C PRO A 235 8.08 42.91 -2.35
N CYS A 236 8.92 43.38 -1.43
CA CYS A 236 8.54 44.19 -0.27
C CYS A 236 8.09 45.61 -0.64
N LEU A 237 7.48 46.28 0.36
CA LEU A 237 7.14 47.72 0.52
C LEU A 237 5.72 48.09 0.04
N GLU A 238 4.87 48.85 0.75
CA GLU A 238 5.07 49.90 1.78
C GLU A 238 3.76 50.12 2.57
N GLU A 239 3.85 50.71 3.77
CA GLU A 239 2.71 51.13 4.63
C GLU A 239 1.94 52.31 4.01
N ASP A 240 0.59 52.29 4.07
CA ASP A 240 -0.18 53.51 4.42
C ASP A 240 -1.62 53.20 4.89
N ASP A 241 -2.12 54.08 5.77
CA ASP A 241 -3.36 54.05 6.55
C ASP A 241 -4.68 54.07 5.75
N ALA A 242 -5.72 53.39 6.25
CA ALA A 242 -7.09 53.94 6.31
C ALA A 242 -8.10 53.07 7.08
N ILE A 243 -8.71 53.69 8.09
CA ILE A 243 -9.88 53.24 8.87
C ILE A 243 -11.14 53.21 8.00
N THR A 244 -11.99 52.17 8.10
CA THR A 244 -13.46 52.32 8.18
C THR A 244 -14.18 51.06 8.64
N LYS A 245 -15.24 51.27 9.42
CA LYS A 245 -16.08 50.30 10.14
C LYS A 245 -17.10 49.60 9.21
N SER A 246 -17.40 48.32 9.46
CA SER A 246 -18.77 47.76 9.61
C SER A 246 -18.67 46.23 9.83
N SER A 247 -19.10 45.70 10.98
CA SER A 247 -20.42 45.09 11.24
C SER A 247 -20.77 43.92 10.30
N HIS A 248 -20.69 42.68 10.80
CA HIS A 248 -21.88 41.84 11.06
C HIS A 248 -21.53 40.49 11.72
N ARG A 249 -22.33 40.13 12.72
CA ARG A 249 -22.40 38.83 13.41
C ARG A 249 -23.17 37.80 12.57
N GLY A 250 -22.83 36.53 12.73
CA GLY A 250 -23.70 35.36 12.47
C GLY A 250 -22.91 34.07 12.66
N ALA A 251 -22.79 33.54 13.89
CA ALA A 251 -23.68 32.54 14.51
C ALA A 251 -23.53 31.13 13.90
N MET A 252 -23.00 30.25 14.76
CA MET A 252 -22.85 28.80 14.57
C MET A 252 -24.20 28.10 14.41
N VAL A 253 -24.23 27.02 13.62
CA VAL A 253 -25.25 25.97 13.75
C VAL A 253 -24.55 24.61 13.74
N ALA A 254 -24.78 23.87 14.82
CA ALA A 254 -24.38 22.48 15.00
C ALA A 254 -25.30 21.54 14.21
N GLY A 255 -24.73 20.53 13.57
CA GLY A 255 -25.45 19.44 12.91
C GLY A 255 -24.82 18.11 13.27
N THR A 256 -25.52 17.36 14.12
CA THR A 256 -25.25 15.97 14.50
C THR A 256 -25.49 15.01 13.33
N GLN A 257 -24.53 14.13 13.05
CA GLN A 257 -24.79 12.88 12.34
C GLN A 257 -24.14 11.73 13.11
N GLU A 258 -24.96 11.02 13.87
CA GLU A 258 -24.64 9.70 14.42
C GLU A 258 -24.58 8.69 13.28
N CYS A 259 -23.43 8.03 13.12
CA CYS A 259 -23.26 6.88 12.24
C CYS A 259 -23.29 5.62 13.13
N LEU A 260 -24.41 4.90 13.11
CA LEU A 260 -24.57 3.60 13.73
C LEU A 260 -24.31 2.52 12.69
N VAL A 261 -23.15 1.86 12.77
CA VAL A 261 -22.94 0.52 12.21
C VAL A 261 -22.47 -0.35 13.38
N LEU A 262 -23.38 -1.18 13.89
CA LEU A 262 -23.10 -2.18 14.90
C LEU A 262 -22.40 -3.38 14.24
N GLN A 263 -21.34 -3.86 14.90
CA GLN A 263 -20.63 -5.11 14.61
C GLN A 263 -21.48 -6.33 14.99
#